data_AF-A0A4R6ZFS0-F1
#
_entry.id   AF-A0A4R6ZFS0-F1
#
_cell.length_a   1.000
_cell.length_b   1.000
_cell.length_c   1.000
_cell.angle_alpha   90.00
_cell.angle_beta   90.00
_cell.angle_gamma   90.00
#
_symmetry.space_group_name_H-M   'P 1'
#
loop_
_entity.id
_entity.type
_entity.pdbx_description
1 polymer ?
#
loop_
_entity_poly.entity_id
_entity_poly.type
_entity_poly.pdbx_seq_one_letter_code
_entity_poly.pdbx_strand_id
1 'polypeptide(L)'
;MEALASPLPEYAILRQIPGIGSSSAVRFIAEAGDIRRFSTSRALNAYAGIDIRRYQSGKTFYSDRINKRGNPKLRKLLYLMIQNMLKKQQNTPNHIVHYYYRQKEEPYNKCHKVASMTCINKLLKTIHYLTITNKMYDYRLATTS
;
A
#
# COMPACT_ATOMS: atom_id res chain seq x y z
N MET A 1 22.63 -1.40 6.30
CA MET A 1 21.49 -1.32 5.35
C MET A 1 20.77 0.02 5.41
N GLU A 2 20.45 0.55 6.59
CA GLU A 2 19.73 1.83 6.71
C GLU A 2 20.54 3.04 6.19
N ALA A 3 21.85 3.07 6.43
CA ALA A 3 22.75 4.13 5.96
C ALA A 3 22.79 4.29 4.43
N LEU A 4 22.58 3.21 3.65
CA LEU A 4 22.58 3.24 2.18
C LEU A 4 21.25 3.75 1.60
N ALA A 5 20.16 3.60 2.34
CA ALA A 5 18.83 4.03 1.91
C ALA A 5 18.50 5.45 2.37
N SER A 6 19.16 5.94 3.41
CA SER A 6 19.02 7.29 3.96
C SER A 6 19.10 8.43 2.93
N PRO A 7 20.03 8.43 1.95
CA PRO A 7 20.13 9.54 0.99
C PRO A 7 19.06 9.51 -0.10
N LEU A 8 18.23 8.45 -0.17
CA LEU A 8 17.22 8.32 -1.21
C LEU A 8 15.98 9.15 -0.86
N PRO A 9 15.47 10.01 -1.76
CA PRO A 9 14.28 10.82 -1.50
C PRO A 9 13.06 9.95 -1.19
N GLU A 10 12.98 8.75 -1.77
CA GLU A 10 11.91 7.78 -1.52
C GLU A 10 11.90 7.31 -0.05
N TYR A 11 13.06 7.20 0.60
CA TYR A 11 13.15 6.78 2.00
C TYR A 11 12.54 7.82 2.93
N ALA A 12 12.84 9.10 2.70
CA ALA A 12 12.26 10.20 3.48
C ALA A 12 10.73 10.24 3.36
N ILE A 13 10.20 10.10 2.14
CA ILE A 13 8.75 10.07 1.88
C ILE A 13 8.09 8.88 2.58
N LEU A 14 8.67 7.68 2.48
CA LEU A 14 8.14 6.48 3.14
C LEU A 14 8.15 6.63 4.67
N ARG A 15 9.18 7.24 5.25
CA ARG A 15 9.30 7.44 6.70
C ARG A 15 8.30 8.44 7.27
N GLN A 16 7.77 9.34 6.45
CA GLN A 16 6.72 10.28 6.86
C GLN A 16 5.36 9.60 7.04
N ILE A 17 5.11 8.47 6.36
CA ILE A 17 3.85 7.75 6.50
C ILE A 17 3.83 7.04 7.86
N PRO A 18 2.86 7.35 8.73
CA PRO A 18 2.79 6.79 10.07
C PRO A 18 2.67 5.27 10.02
N GLY A 19 3.43 4.58 10.87
CA GLY A 19 3.47 3.11 10.92
C GLY A 19 4.43 2.43 9.93
N ILE A 20 5.10 3.18 9.04
CA ILE A 20 6.25 2.66 8.28
C ILE A 20 7.53 2.85 9.11
N GLY A 21 8.10 1.74 9.58
CA GLY A 21 9.41 1.71 10.23
C GLY A 21 10.56 1.73 9.23
N SER A 22 11.77 2.03 9.71
CA SER A 22 12.99 2.07 8.89
C SER A 22 13.24 0.76 8.15
N SER A 23 13.23 -0.37 8.85
CA SER A 23 13.43 -1.70 8.26
C SER A 23 12.44 -2.02 7.15
N SER A 24 11.16 -1.65 7.32
CA SER A 24 10.12 -1.81 6.31
C SER A 24 10.34 -0.91 5.11
N ALA A 25 10.73 0.35 5.32
CA ALA A 25 11.03 1.30 4.25
C ALA A 25 12.23 0.85 3.40
N VAL A 26 13.33 0.42 4.03
CA VAL A 26 14.50 -0.09 3.31
C VAL A 26 14.16 -1.34 2.51
N ARG A 27 13.44 -2.30 3.11
CA ARG A 27 12.99 -3.51 2.40
C ARG A 27 12.05 -3.18 1.25
N PHE A 28 11.21 -2.18 1.41
CA PHE A 28 10.29 -1.75 0.35
C PHE A 28 11.06 -1.18 -0.83
N ILE A 29 12.03 -0.29 -0.58
CA ILE A 29 12.90 0.27 -1.63
C ILE A 29 13.71 -0.84 -2.31
N ALA A 30 14.22 -1.80 -1.55
CA ALA A 30 14.99 -2.93 -2.10
C ALA A 30 14.15 -3.82 -3.06
N GLU A 31 12.87 -4.02 -2.76
CA GLU A 31 11.98 -4.88 -3.56
C GLU A 31 11.25 -4.14 -4.70
N ALA A 32 10.88 -2.88 -4.46
CA ALA A 32 10.18 -2.03 -5.41
C ALA A 32 11.13 -1.31 -6.38
N GLY A 33 12.33 -0.96 -5.92
CA GLY A 33 13.26 -0.08 -6.61
C GLY A 33 12.76 1.37 -6.67
N ASP A 34 13.18 2.09 -7.71
CA ASP A 34 12.69 3.45 -7.98
C ASP A 34 11.19 3.42 -8.34
N ILE A 35 10.38 4.13 -7.55
CA ILE A 35 8.93 4.20 -7.73
C ILE A 35 8.57 5.09 -8.93
N ARG A 36 9.44 6.01 -9.32
CA ARG A 36 9.24 6.93 -10.45
C ARG A 36 9.23 6.21 -11.80
N ARG A 37 9.78 4.99 -11.87
CA ARG A 37 9.72 4.15 -13.08
C ARG A 37 8.29 3.73 -13.45
N PHE A 38 7.36 3.78 -12.50
CA PHE A 38 5.97 3.40 -12.74
C PHE A 38 5.17 4.63 -13.20
N SER A 39 4.70 4.61 -14.44
CA SER A 39 3.88 5.70 -15.00
C SER A 39 2.58 5.94 -14.23
N THR A 40 2.03 4.89 -13.61
CA THR A 40 0.78 4.96 -12.84
C THR A 40 0.84 4.10 -11.59
N SER A 41 0.04 4.48 -10.58
CA SER A 41 -0.15 3.66 -9.37
C SER A 41 -0.73 2.27 -9.67
N ARG A 42 -1.46 2.13 -10.79
CA ARG A 42 -1.92 0.81 -11.29
C ARG A 42 -0.75 -0.07 -11.72
N ALA A 43 0.26 0.49 -12.39
CA ALA A 43 1.46 -0.26 -12.78
C ALA A 43 2.24 -0.76 -11.54
N LEU A 44 2.35 0.09 -10.50
CA LEU A 44 2.95 -0.31 -9.22
C LEU A 44 2.14 -1.42 -8.52
N ASN A 45 0.81 -1.32 -8.51
CA ASN A 45 -0.07 -2.36 -7.97
C ASN A 45 0.06 -3.70 -8.71
N ALA A 46 0.15 -3.66 -10.05
CA ALA A 46 0.35 -4.84 -10.87
C ALA A 46 1.72 -5.49 -10.60
N TYR A 47 2.77 -4.67 -10.47
CA TYR A 47 4.10 -5.15 -10.07
C TYR A 47 4.10 -5.81 -8.69
N ALA A 48 3.35 -5.26 -7.72
CA ALA A 48 3.16 -5.88 -6.42
C ALA A 48 2.25 -7.12 -6.44
N GLY A 49 1.49 -7.36 -7.52
CA GLY A 49 0.54 -8.48 -7.63
C GLY A 49 -0.69 -8.31 -6.74
N ILE A 50 -1.22 -7.09 -6.68
CA ILE A 50 -2.39 -6.69 -5.86
C ILE A 50 -3.55 -6.21 -6.74
N ASP A 51 -3.33 -6.07 -8.05
CA ASP A 51 -4.39 -5.82 -9.02
C ASP A 51 -5.44 -6.94 -9.00
N ILE A 52 -6.70 -6.55 -9.15
CA ILE A 52 -7.82 -7.49 -9.21
C ILE A 52 -7.88 -8.03 -10.64
N ARG A 53 -7.77 -9.35 -10.79
CA ARG A 53 -8.07 -10.03 -12.04
C ARG A 53 -9.58 -10.29 -12.10
N ARG A 54 -10.28 -9.50 -12.90
CA ARG A 54 -11.67 -9.76 -13.26
C ARG A 54 -11.68 -10.72 -14.45
N TYR A 55 -12.17 -11.94 -14.24
CA TYR A 55 -12.32 -12.93 -15.32
C TYR A 55 -13.79 -12.92 -15.76
N GLN A 56 -14.07 -12.30 -16.90
CA GLN A 56 -15.41 -12.24 -17.48
C GLN A 56 -15.40 -13.03 -18.79
N SER A 57 -15.71 -14.33 -18.70
CA SER A 57 -16.10 -15.15 -19.84
C SER A 57 -17.61 -15.03 -19.97
N GLY A 58 -18.14 -14.72 -21.15
CA GLY A 58 -19.49 -14.18 -21.41
C GLY A 58 -20.72 -14.95 -20.88
N LYS A 59 -20.56 -16.03 -20.09
CA LYS A 59 -21.65 -16.75 -19.42
C LYS A 59 -21.37 -17.07 -17.93
N THR A 60 -20.28 -16.61 -17.33
CA THR A 60 -19.93 -16.99 -15.94
C THR A 60 -19.25 -15.86 -15.18
N PHE A 61 -19.86 -15.43 -14.08
CA PHE A 61 -19.27 -14.46 -13.13
C PHE A 61 -18.40 -15.21 -12.12
N TYR A 62 -17.08 -15.15 -12.28
CA TYR A 62 -16.15 -15.66 -11.27
C TYR A 62 -15.88 -14.60 -10.21
N SER A 63 -15.71 -15.02 -8.96
CA SER A 63 -15.33 -14.13 -7.86
C SER A 63 -14.02 -13.40 -8.19
N ASP A 64 -14.00 -12.08 -8.02
CA ASP A 64 -12.82 -11.24 -8.21
C ASP A 64 -11.66 -11.75 -7.32
N ARG A 65 -10.50 -12.07 -7.93
CA ARG A 65 -9.30 -12.54 -7.22
C ARG A 65 -8.11 -11.64 -7.52
N ILE A 66 -7.23 -11.46 -6.54
CA ILE A 66 -5.95 -10.77 -6.78
C ILE A 66 -5.09 -11.55 -7.76
N ASN A 67 -4.40 -10.82 -8.62
CA ASN A 67 -3.44 -11.36 -9.56
C ASN A 67 -2.12 -11.67 -8.83
N LYS A 68 -1.84 -12.95 -8.60
CA LYS A 68 -0.65 -13.38 -7.85
C LYS A 68 0.65 -13.41 -8.69
N ARG A 69 0.65 -12.81 -9.89
CA ARG A 69 1.79 -12.83 -10.84
C ARG A 69 2.90 -11.82 -10.53
N GLY A 70 2.64 -10.80 -9.70
CA GLY A 70 3.65 -9.82 -9.28
C GLY A 70 4.62 -10.32 -8.22
N ASN A 71 5.44 -9.43 -7.66
CA ASN A 71 6.48 -9.77 -6.67
C ASN A 71 5.86 -10.30 -5.35
N PRO A 72 6.04 -11.59 -5.01
CA PRO A 72 5.47 -12.18 -3.80
C PRO A 72 6.13 -11.67 -2.52
N LYS A 73 7.41 -11.30 -2.56
CA LYS A 73 8.13 -10.75 -1.40
C LYS A 73 7.60 -9.35 -1.08
N LEU A 74 7.45 -8.50 -2.09
CA LEU A 74 6.87 -7.15 -1.95
C LEU A 74 5.45 -7.23 -1.39
N ARG A 75 4.62 -8.14 -1.91
CA ARG A 75 3.25 -8.35 -1.41
C ARG A 75 3.21 -8.80 0.05
N LYS A 76 4.09 -9.72 0.45
CA LYS A 76 4.20 -10.16 1.85
C LYS A 76 4.65 -9.00 2.75
N LEU A 77 5.63 -8.22 2.31
CA LEU A 77 6.11 -7.05 3.03
C LEU A 77 5.00 -6.02 3.23
N LEU A 78 4.28 -5.68 2.17
CA LEU A 78 3.16 -4.73 2.23
C LEU A 78 2.06 -5.20 3.18
N TYR A 79 1.73 -6.50 3.17
CA TYR A 79 0.79 -7.05 4.13
C TYR A 79 1.28 -6.87 5.57
N LEU A 80 2.55 -7.17 5.86
CA LEU A 80 3.14 -6.95 7.18
C LEU A 80 3.15 -5.47 7.59
N MET A 81 3.38 -4.56 6.64
CA MET A 81 3.31 -3.12 6.90
C MET A 81 1.92 -2.69 7.36
N ILE A 82 0.85 -3.16 6.69
CA ILE A 82 -0.54 -2.89 7.12
C ILE A 82 -0.80 -3.46 8.51
N GLN A 83 -0.38 -4.69 8.79
CA GLN A 83 -0.57 -5.28 10.12
C GLN A 83 0.17 -4.48 11.20
N ASN A 84 1.38 -3.98 10.91
CA ASN A 84 2.13 -3.13 11.82
C ASN A 84 1.46 -1.77 12.05
N MET A 85 0.88 -1.18 11.00
CA MET A 85 0.07 0.05 11.11
C MET A 85 -1.15 -0.16 12.02
N LEU A 86 -1.87 -1.27 11.83
CA LEU A 86 -3.02 -1.63 12.67
C LEU A 86 -2.61 -1.88 14.13
N LYS A 87 -1.49 -2.56 14.38
CA LYS A 87 -0.99 -2.79 15.75
C LYS A 87 -0.61 -1.49 16.46
N LYS A 88 -0.08 -0.50 15.73
CA LYS A 88 0.37 0.78 16.28
C LYS A 88 -0.70 1.88 16.27
N GLN A 89 -1.94 1.55 15.91
CA GLN A 89 -3.02 2.52 15.70
C GLN A 89 -3.33 3.41 16.90
N GLN A 90 -3.09 2.93 18.13
CA GLN A 90 -3.36 3.69 19.35
C GLN A 90 -2.38 4.86 19.54
N ASN A 91 -1.18 4.77 18.96
CA ASN A 91 -0.10 5.72 19.21
C ASN A 91 0.04 6.78 18.11
N THR A 92 -0.52 6.53 16.92
CA THR A 92 -0.29 7.44 15.78
C THR A 92 -1.48 7.42 14.81
N PRO A 93 -2.10 8.59 14.52
CA PRO A 93 -3.19 8.67 13.56
C PRO A 93 -2.68 8.28 12.16
N ASN A 94 -3.43 7.42 11.47
CA ASN A 94 -3.06 6.91 10.14
C ASN A 94 -4.29 6.73 9.26
N HIS A 95 -4.35 7.46 8.14
CA HIS A 95 -5.48 7.42 7.21
C HIS A 95 -5.72 6.02 6.63
N ILE A 96 -4.69 5.17 6.52
CA ILE A 96 -4.81 3.78 6.07
C ILE A 96 -5.57 2.92 7.08
N VAL A 97 -5.37 3.19 8.38
CA VAL A 97 -6.09 2.51 9.47
C VAL A 97 -7.54 2.97 9.50
N HIS A 98 -7.81 4.27 9.35
CA HIS A 98 -9.18 4.78 9.21
C HIS A 98 -9.88 4.15 8.00
N TYR A 99 -9.18 4.07 6.86
CA TYR A 99 -9.70 3.40 5.67
C TYR A 99 -9.98 1.92 5.91
N TYR A 100 -9.14 1.22 6.68
CA TYR A 100 -9.35 -0.19 7.03
C TYR A 100 -10.67 -0.39 7.80
N TYR A 101 -10.95 0.43 8.81
CA TYR A 101 -12.20 0.33 9.57
C TYR A 101 -13.42 0.66 8.72
N ARG A 102 -13.34 1.68 7.86
CA ARG A 102 -14.40 1.99 6.89
C ARG A 102 -14.72 0.81 5.95
N GLN A 103 -13.74 -0.03 5.61
CA GLN A 103 -13.97 -1.23 4.81
C GLN A 103 -14.63 -2.38 5.59
N LYS A 104 -14.56 -2.35 6.92
CA LYS A 104 -15.18 -3.34 7.81
C LYS A 104 -16.59 -2.96 8.24
N GLU A 105 -16.95 -1.69 8.13
CA GLU A 105 -18.30 -1.19 8.37
C GLU A 105 -19.21 -1.46 7.16
N GLU A 106 -20.51 -1.28 7.37
CA GLU A 106 -21.51 -1.34 6.31
C GLU A 106 -21.26 -0.23 5.26
N PRO A 107 -21.54 -0.48 3.97
CA PRO A 107 -22.20 -1.64 3.38
C PRO A 107 -21.24 -2.78 2.97
N TYR A 108 -19.94 -2.64 3.22
CA TYR A 108 -18.94 -3.56 2.67
C TYR A 108 -18.73 -4.82 3.50
N ASN A 109 -18.65 -4.67 4.83
CA ASN A 109 -18.40 -5.74 5.80
C ASN A 109 -17.30 -6.73 5.35
N LYS A 110 -16.17 -6.21 4.86
CA LYS A 110 -15.14 -7.05 4.23
C LYS A 110 -14.41 -7.90 5.27
N CYS A 111 -14.17 -9.16 4.93
CA CYS A 111 -13.29 -10.03 5.70
C CYS A 111 -11.91 -9.37 5.88
N HIS A 112 -11.28 -9.59 7.05
CA HIS A 112 -10.00 -8.98 7.43
C HIS A 112 -8.96 -8.97 6.30
N LYS A 113 -8.75 -10.13 5.67
CA LYS A 113 -7.76 -10.29 4.59
C LYS A 113 -8.06 -9.41 3.37
N VAL A 114 -9.34 -9.27 3.00
CA VAL A 114 -9.77 -8.44 1.85
C VAL A 114 -9.64 -6.95 2.21
N ALA A 115 -10.03 -6.56 3.42
CA ALA A 115 -9.83 -5.21 3.92
C ALA A 115 -8.34 -4.83 3.91
N SER A 116 -7.46 -5.70 4.44
CA SER A 116 -6.01 -5.48 4.41
C SER A 116 -5.45 -5.34 2.99
N MET A 117 -5.88 -6.18 2.04
CA MET A 117 -5.45 -6.04 0.63
C MET A 117 -5.91 -4.72 0.01
N THR A 118 -7.12 -4.25 0.35
CA THR A 118 -7.63 -2.95 -0.12
C THR A 118 -6.80 -1.81 0.48
N CYS A 119 -6.40 -1.91 1.75
CA CYS A 119 -5.48 -0.96 2.39
C CYS A 119 -4.10 -0.92 1.73
N ILE A 120 -3.56 -2.07 1.29
CA ILE A 120 -2.29 -2.07 0.55
C ILE A 120 -2.44 -1.29 -0.76
N ASN A 121 -3.53 -1.48 -1.51
CA ASN A 121 -3.77 -0.72 -2.73
C ASN A 121 -3.85 0.79 -2.46
N LYS A 122 -4.55 1.20 -1.38
CA LYS A 122 -4.59 2.61 -0.95
C LYS A 122 -3.19 3.11 -0.59
N LEU A 123 -2.41 2.34 0.17
CA LEU A 123 -1.04 2.68 0.56
C LEU A 123 -0.12 2.88 -0.65
N LEU A 124 -0.15 1.97 -1.62
CA LEU A 124 0.66 2.06 -2.84
C LEU A 124 0.29 3.29 -3.68
N LYS A 125 -1.00 3.63 -3.76
CA LYS A 125 -1.44 4.88 -4.41
C LYS A 125 -0.89 6.11 -3.69
N THR A 126 -0.96 6.15 -2.37
CA THR A 126 -0.43 7.26 -1.56
C THR A 126 1.08 7.40 -1.78
N ILE A 127 1.83 6.30 -1.69
CA ILE A 127 3.29 6.30 -1.89
C ILE A 127 3.64 6.79 -3.29
N HIS A 128 2.98 6.26 -4.33
CA HIS A 128 3.22 6.65 -5.72
C HIS A 128 2.95 8.13 -5.95
N TYR A 129 1.82 8.63 -5.45
CA TYR A 129 1.45 10.05 -5.56
C TYR A 129 2.46 10.97 -4.87
N LEU A 130 2.84 10.67 -3.62
CA LEU A 130 3.82 11.47 -2.87
C LEU A 130 5.19 11.47 -3.55
N THR A 131 5.60 10.33 -4.09
CA THR A 131 6.91 10.20 -4.76
C THR A 131 6.96 10.97 -6.08
N ILE A 132 5.91 10.93 -6.90
CA ILE A 132 5.86 11.68 -8.16
C ILE A 132 5.74 13.18 -7.91
N THR A 133 4.90 13.59 -6.96
CA THR A 133 4.67 15.01 -6.67
C THR A 133 5.74 15.61 -5.76
N ASN A 134 6.65 14.79 -5.24
CA ASN A 134 7.64 15.14 -4.22
C ASN A 134 7.03 15.92 -3.04
N LYS A 135 5.78 15.60 -2.68
CA LYS A 135 5.05 16.25 -1.59
C LYS A 135 5.25 15.49 -0.30
N MET A 136 5.24 16.24 0.80
CA MET A 136 5.22 15.65 2.14
C MET A 136 3.86 15.02 2.44
N TYR A 137 3.87 13.96 3.24
CA TYR A 137 2.65 13.32 3.68
C TYR A 137 1.87 14.24 4.63
N ASP A 138 0.64 14.58 4.25
CA ASP A 138 -0.32 15.29 5.10
C ASP A 138 -1.51 14.39 5.42
N TYR A 139 -1.71 14.13 6.71
CA TYR A 139 -2.80 13.32 7.22
C TYR A 139 -4.19 13.90 6.91
N ARG A 140 -4.34 15.23 6.94
CA ARG A 140 -5.63 15.91 6.72
C ARG A 140 -6.10 15.69 5.28
N LEU A 141 -5.23 15.96 4.32
CA LEU A 141 -5.50 15.74 2.88
C LEU A 141 -5.74 14.26 2.56
N ALA A 142 -5.00 13.36 3.21
CA ALA A 142 -5.11 11.93 2.96
C ALA A 142 -6.43 11.30 3.45
N THR A 143 -7.13 11.94 4.39
CA THR A 143 -8.40 11.45 4.95
C THR A 143 -9.62 11.88 4.12
N THR A 144 -9.52 13.02 3.43
CA THR A 144 -10.56 13.57 2.55
C THR A 144 -10.66 12.85 1.19
N SER A 145 -9.62 12.11 0.80
CA SER A 145 -9.47 11.44 -0.51
C SER A 145 -9.81 9.95 -0.47
#